data_AF-A0A8T6RD15-F1
#
_entry.id   AF-A0A8T6RD15-F1
#
_cell.length_a   1.000
_cell.length_b   1.000
_cell.length_c   1.000
_cell.angle_alpha   90.00
_cell.angle_beta   90.00
_cell.angle_gamma   90.00
#
_symmetry.space_group_name_H-M   'P 1'
#
loop_
_entity.id
_entity.type
_entity.pdbx_description
1 polymer ?
#
loop_
_entity_poly.entity_id
_entity_poly.type
_entity_poly.pdbx_seq_one_letter_code
_entity_poly.pdbx_strand_id
1 'polypeptide(L)'
;MTRSSKRKSSIIRNRFLDDELRKLSRPLVGENLILEEMDLTSLRPYKLVHQEVFLRRTPLSIFRRLHFSEKEKRKARLQILLALCLDRIQGALDLLFSFVEDFERPIRLDSVVDVRKNYNLGDFGLAWAWLKGTPDIVTLVRNNVFLAVEGLETEMPIVEIARGIDGILNQLPTVDEYSEEKEGVFHEIQSKTPTPIKIPAGEVLAIGTIPKIKKDVGFTFFLTTSGSINRDITNPDKWYYRAGMDKGEHTITMLWGDAGILPKKAQLNIAIT
;
A
#
# COMPACT_ATOMS: atom_id res chain seq x y z
N MET A 1 -27.92 -6.76 -6.49
CA MET A 1 -27.07 -7.94 -6.72
C MET A 1 -26.02 -8.19 -5.61
N THR A 2 -26.29 -7.83 -4.35
CA THR A 2 -25.25 -7.64 -3.29
C THR A 2 -25.14 -8.74 -2.22
N ARG A 3 -26.00 -9.78 -2.24
CA ARG A 3 -25.99 -10.84 -1.20
C ARG A 3 -25.09 -12.03 -1.51
N SER A 4 -24.72 -12.25 -2.78
CA SER A 4 -23.95 -13.42 -3.23
C SER A 4 -22.44 -13.26 -2.99
N SER A 5 -21.87 -12.07 -3.23
CA SER A 5 -20.43 -11.82 -3.02
C SER A 5 -20.03 -11.82 -1.54
N LYS A 6 -20.81 -11.16 -0.67
CA LYS A 6 -20.58 -11.12 0.79
C LYS A 6 -20.57 -12.50 1.45
N ARG A 7 -21.37 -13.45 0.94
CA ARG A 7 -21.41 -14.82 1.47
C ARG A 7 -20.15 -15.59 1.07
N LYS A 8 -19.63 -15.37 -0.14
CA LYS A 8 -18.38 -16.00 -0.63
C LYS A 8 -17.15 -15.50 0.10
N SER A 9 -17.04 -14.20 0.33
CA SER A 9 -15.91 -13.65 1.10
C SER A 9 -15.93 -14.16 2.53
N SER A 10 -17.09 -14.23 3.19
CA SER A 10 -17.19 -14.80 4.54
C SER A 10 -16.74 -16.26 4.62
N ILE A 11 -17.02 -17.07 3.60
CA ILE A 11 -16.59 -18.49 3.54
C ILE A 11 -15.07 -18.59 3.33
N ILE A 12 -14.52 -17.79 2.42
CA ILE A 12 -13.06 -17.74 2.18
C ILE A 12 -12.37 -17.22 3.45
N ARG A 13 -12.86 -16.12 4.03
CA ARG A 13 -12.37 -15.58 5.31
C ARG A 13 -12.34 -16.66 6.37
N ASN A 14 -13.47 -17.31 6.66
CA ASN A 14 -13.56 -18.28 7.75
C ASN A 14 -12.72 -19.53 7.50
N ARG A 15 -12.58 -19.96 6.23
CA ARG A 15 -11.72 -21.10 5.86
C ARG A 15 -10.24 -20.84 6.16
N PHE A 16 -9.83 -19.58 6.15
CA PHE A 16 -8.42 -19.22 6.17
C PHE A 16 -7.97 -18.36 7.36
N LEU A 17 -8.92 -17.78 8.14
CA LEU A 17 -8.67 -16.92 9.30
C LEU A 17 -8.39 -17.65 10.61
N ASP A 18 -8.78 -18.92 10.76
CA ASP A 18 -8.64 -19.64 12.03
C ASP A 18 -7.16 -19.77 12.49
N ASP A 19 -6.20 -19.63 11.56
CA ASP A 19 -4.75 -19.61 11.83
C ASP A 19 -4.19 -18.19 12.16
N GLU A 20 -4.99 -17.12 12.00
CA GLU A 20 -4.51 -15.72 11.95
C GLU A 20 -4.80 -14.86 13.17
N LEU A 21 -5.77 -15.23 14.02
CA LEU A 21 -6.06 -14.50 15.26
C LEU A 21 -4.87 -14.43 16.23
N ARG A 22 -3.81 -15.23 16.01
CA ARG A 22 -2.58 -15.25 16.81
C ARG A 22 -1.54 -14.18 16.41
N LYS A 23 -1.78 -13.33 15.39
CA LYS A 23 -0.71 -12.55 14.71
C LYS A 23 -0.85 -11.02 14.74
N LEU A 24 -1.67 -10.45 15.62
CA LEU A 24 -1.85 -8.99 15.74
C LEU A 24 -0.56 -8.22 16.11
N SER A 25 0.49 -8.91 16.57
CA SER A 25 1.76 -8.33 17.03
C SER A 25 2.95 -8.61 16.10
N ARG A 26 2.71 -8.76 14.79
CA ARG A 26 3.83 -8.98 13.84
C ARG A 26 4.56 -7.68 13.53
N PRO A 27 5.89 -7.73 13.41
CA PRO A 27 6.66 -6.57 13.02
C PRO A 27 6.35 -6.21 11.57
N LEU A 28 6.42 -4.91 11.27
CA LEU A 28 6.16 -4.29 9.99
C LEU A 28 7.39 -4.42 9.10
N VAL A 29 7.19 -4.61 7.79
CA VAL A 29 8.27 -4.49 6.81
C VAL A 29 8.61 -3.01 6.66
N GLY A 30 9.91 -2.74 6.69
CA GLY A 30 10.43 -1.39 6.66
C GLY A 30 10.65 -0.78 5.28
N GLU A 31 10.90 -1.55 4.23
CA GLU A 31 11.64 -1.01 3.08
C GLU A 31 10.82 -0.54 1.87
N ASN A 32 11.53 0.24 1.03
CA ASN A 32 11.15 0.87 -0.22
C ASN A 32 10.83 -0.08 -1.38
N LEU A 33 10.40 -1.33 -1.17
CA LEU A 33 10.07 -2.22 -2.31
C LEU A 33 8.91 -1.68 -3.18
N ILE A 34 8.12 -0.76 -2.65
CA ILE A 34 7.11 0.02 -3.39
C ILE A 34 7.74 1.07 -4.32
N LEU A 35 9.01 1.40 -4.15
CA LEU A 35 9.70 2.51 -4.80
C LEU A 35 10.97 2.08 -5.55
N GLU A 36 11.69 1.06 -5.07
CA GLU A 36 12.94 0.59 -5.67
C GLU A 36 12.71 -0.32 -6.87
N GLU A 37 13.62 -0.33 -7.84
CA GLU A 37 13.47 -1.14 -9.04
C GLU A 37 13.49 -2.64 -8.69
N MET A 38 12.47 -3.39 -9.15
CA MET A 38 12.44 -4.84 -8.95
C MET A 38 13.31 -5.52 -10.01
N ASP A 39 14.58 -5.79 -9.68
CA ASP A 39 15.45 -6.63 -10.51
C ASP A 39 15.22 -8.11 -10.20
N LEU A 40 14.25 -8.70 -10.89
CA LEU A 40 13.95 -10.13 -10.81
C LEU A 40 14.32 -10.80 -12.14
N THR A 41 15.08 -11.88 -12.08
CA THR A 41 15.39 -12.72 -13.27
C THR A 41 14.11 -13.17 -13.98
N SER A 42 13.05 -13.47 -13.24
CA SER A 42 11.73 -13.85 -13.77
C SER A 42 11.00 -12.71 -14.50
N LEU A 43 11.42 -11.45 -14.35
CA LEU A 43 10.85 -10.31 -15.08
C LEU A 43 11.59 -10.01 -16.40
N ARG A 44 12.76 -10.63 -16.66
CA ARG A 44 13.56 -10.39 -17.88
C ARG A 44 12.79 -10.56 -19.21
N PRO A 45 11.86 -11.53 -19.36
CA PRO A 45 11.06 -11.67 -20.58
C PRO A 45 10.06 -10.53 -20.81
N TYR A 46 9.77 -9.75 -19.77
CA TYR A 46 8.83 -8.65 -19.82
C TYR A 46 9.52 -7.30 -19.94
N LYS A 47 8.78 -6.33 -20.46
CA LYS A 47 9.14 -4.91 -20.45
C LYS A 47 8.15 -4.16 -19.58
N LEU A 48 8.64 -3.38 -18.61
CA LEU A 48 7.80 -2.45 -17.86
C LEU A 48 7.29 -1.37 -18.82
N VAL A 49 5.97 -1.27 -18.95
CA VAL A 49 5.30 -0.31 -19.84
C VAL A 49 4.61 0.81 -19.09
N HIS A 50 4.20 0.57 -17.84
CA HIS A 50 3.57 1.58 -17.00
C HIS A 50 3.85 1.29 -15.53
N GLN A 51 4.11 2.35 -14.76
CA GLN A 51 4.24 2.32 -13.31
C GLN A 51 3.45 3.48 -12.71
N GLU A 52 2.77 3.22 -11.60
CA GLU A 52 2.03 4.20 -10.83
C GLU A 52 2.26 3.97 -9.33
N VAL A 53 2.39 5.05 -8.55
CA VAL A 53 2.42 5.02 -7.08
C VAL A 53 1.35 5.96 -6.54
N PHE A 54 0.46 5.46 -5.69
CA PHE A 54 -0.69 6.24 -5.18
C PHE A 54 -1.08 5.84 -3.75
N LEU A 55 -1.80 6.72 -3.07
CA LEU A 55 -2.32 6.49 -1.72
C LEU A 55 -3.79 6.10 -1.76
N ARG A 56 -4.18 5.06 -1.02
CA ARG A 56 -5.57 4.65 -0.80
C ARG A 56 -5.90 4.82 0.69
N ARG A 57 -7.09 5.36 0.99
CA ARG A 57 -7.53 5.61 2.38
C ARG A 57 -8.16 4.41 3.09
N THR A 58 -8.69 3.44 2.35
CA THR A 58 -9.45 2.33 2.95
C THR A 58 -9.06 1.00 2.31
N PRO A 59 -8.29 0.16 3.04
CA PRO A 59 -7.48 0.50 4.22
C PRO A 59 -6.38 1.51 3.89
N LEU A 60 -5.80 2.17 4.88
CA LEU A 60 -4.78 3.19 4.63
C LEU A 60 -3.49 2.52 4.12
N SER A 61 -3.18 2.73 2.85
CA SER A 61 -2.11 2.00 2.17
C SER A 61 -1.51 2.76 1.00
N ILE A 62 -0.21 2.57 0.79
CA ILE A 62 0.54 3.09 -0.36
C ILE A 62 0.62 1.96 -1.38
N PHE A 63 0.15 2.21 -2.60
CA PHE A 63 0.17 1.26 -3.70
C PHE A 63 1.28 1.57 -4.68
N ARG A 64 1.94 0.53 -5.18
CA ARG A 64 2.69 0.56 -6.44
C ARG A 64 2.03 -0.42 -7.39
N ARG A 65 1.62 0.07 -8.55
CA ARG A 65 1.11 -0.74 -9.65
C ARG A 65 2.12 -0.74 -10.79
N LEU A 66 2.41 -1.92 -11.31
CA LEU A 66 3.33 -2.13 -12.41
C LEU A 66 2.65 -2.95 -13.49
N HIS A 67 2.76 -2.48 -14.72
CA HIS A 67 2.26 -3.17 -15.89
C HIS A 67 3.42 -3.54 -16.80
N PHE A 68 3.41 -4.79 -17.18
CA PHE A 68 4.43 -5.43 -17.98
C PHE A 68 3.80 -6.01 -19.24
N SER A 69 4.47 -5.83 -20.37
CA SER A 69 4.16 -6.52 -21.63
C SER A 69 5.23 -7.56 -21.94
N GLU A 70 4.85 -8.75 -22.36
CA GLU A 70 5.83 -9.74 -22.81
C GLU A 70 6.49 -9.27 -24.12
N LYS A 71 7.82 -9.40 -24.21
CA LYS A 71 8.58 -8.90 -25.37
C LYS A 71 8.24 -9.66 -26.65
N GLU A 72 8.01 -10.97 -26.53
CA GLU A 72 7.79 -11.87 -27.67
C GLU A 72 6.29 -12.09 -27.98
N LYS A 73 5.41 -11.95 -26.98
CA LYS A 73 3.96 -12.15 -27.13
C LYS A 73 3.17 -10.90 -26.79
N ARG A 74 2.70 -10.20 -27.83
CA ARG A 74 1.95 -8.93 -27.68
C ARG A 74 0.67 -9.01 -26.84
N LYS A 75 0.07 -10.19 -26.70
CA LYS A 75 -1.16 -10.38 -25.90
C LYS A 75 -0.88 -10.72 -24.44
N ALA A 76 0.29 -11.28 -24.14
CA ALA A 76 0.63 -11.66 -22.78
C ALA A 76 0.96 -10.43 -21.94
N ARG A 77 0.28 -10.31 -20.81
CA ARG A 77 0.39 -9.17 -19.90
C ARG A 77 0.60 -9.65 -18.49
N LEU A 78 1.41 -8.91 -17.76
CA LEU A 78 1.67 -9.14 -16.36
C LEU A 78 1.38 -7.84 -15.60
N GLN A 79 0.63 -7.94 -14.52
CA GLN A 79 0.39 -6.86 -13.59
C GLN A 79 0.90 -7.27 -12.21
N ILE A 80 1.65 -6.37 -11.56
CA ILE A 80 2.07 -6.53 -10.18
C ILE A 80 1.52 -5.36 -9.39
N LEU A 81 0.82 -5.67 -8.30
CA LEU A 81 0.30 -4.71 -7.35
C LEU A 81 0.94 -4.99 -5.99
N LEU A 82 1.67 -4.02 -5.48
CA LEU A 82 2.23 -4.02 -4.13
C LEU A 82 1.49 -2.96 -3.31
N ALA A 83 1.13 -3.28 -2.07
CA ALA A 83 0.53 -2.32 -1.16
C ALA A 83 1.13 -2.43 0.24
N LEU A 84 1.71 -1.34 0.74
CA LEU A 84 2.21 -1.21 2.10
C LEU A 84 1.08 -0.66 2.95
N CYS A 85 0.59 -1.49 3.85
CA CYS A 85 -0.53 -1.16 4.70
C CYS A 85 -0.04 -0.51 5.98
N LEU A 86 -0.54 0.70 6.25
CA LEU A 86 -0.20 1.46 7.44
C LEU A 86 -0.98 0.98 8.66
N ASP A 87 -2.14 0.35 8.42
CA ASP A 87 -2.93 -0.35 9.44
C ASP A 87 -2.39 -1.77 9.73
N ARG A 88 -1.06 -1.94 9.63
CA ARG A 88 -0.33 -3.19 9.89
C ARG A 88 -0.84 -4.35 9.03
N ILE A 89 -0.69 -5.58 9.53
CA ILE A 89 -1.17 -6.81 8.88
C ILE A 89 -2.67 -6.80 8.61
N GLN A 90 -3.48 -6.16 9.48
CA GLN A 90 -4.93 -6.12 9.30
C GLN A 90 -5.31 -5.38 8.02
N GLY A 91 -4.65 -4.25 7.72
CA GLY A 91 -4.85 -3.56 6.46
C GLY A 91 -4.48 -4.42 5.24
N ALA A 92 -3.41 -5.21 5.32
CA ALA A 92 -3.01 -6.08 4.22
C ALA A 92 -4.01 -7.22 3.99
N LEU A 93 -4.56 -7.79 5.06
CA LEU A 93 -5.63 -8.77 5.00
C LEU A 93 -6.93 -8.19 4.44
N ASP A 94 -7.30 -6.99 4.87
CA ASP A 94 -8.48 -6.29 4.36
C ASP A 94 -8.34 -6.01 2.85
N LEU A 95 -7.14 -5.68 2.36
CA LEU A 95 -6.87 -5.57 0.93
C LEU A 95 -6.98 -6.89 0.20
N LEU A 96 -6.42 -7.97 0.75
CA LEU A 96 -6.52 -9.29 0.15
C LEU A 96 -7.99 -9.71 -0.01
N PHE A 97 -8.81 -9.53 1.02
CA PHE A 97 -10.22 -9.89 0.94
C PHE A 97 -11.01 -8.95 0.04
N SER A 98 -10.70 -7.65 0.03
CA SER A 98 -11.31 -6.70 -0.92
C SER A 98 -10.99 -7.09 -2.36
N PHE A 99 -9.73 -7.43 -2.64
CA PHE A 99 -9.29 -7.89 -3.95
C PHE A 99 -10.02 -9.17 -4.40
N VAL A 100 -10.26 -10.10 -3.46
CA VAL A 100 -11.06 -11.31 -3.72
C VAL A 100 -12.54 -11.01 -3.94
N GLU A 101 -13.09 -10.00 -3.26
CA GLU A 101 -14.47 -9.57 -3.42
C GLU A 101 -14.74 -8.88 -4.76
N ASP A 102 -13.74 -8.17 -5.30
CA ASP A 102 -13.84 -7.39 -6.53
C ASP A 102 -13.87 -8.25 -7.81
N PHE A 103 -13.79 -9.58 -7.71
CA PHE A 103 -13.92 -10.46 -8.88
C PHE A 103 -15.33 -10.43 -9.48
N GLU A 104 -15.45 -9.78 -10.64
CA GLU A 104 -16.68 -9.73 -11.43
C GLU A 104 -17.13 -11.10 -11.96
N ARG A 105 -16.19 -12.06 -12.11
CA ARG A 105 -16.49 -13.42 -12.58
C ARG A 105 -16.44 -14.42 -11.42
N PRO A 106 -17.44 -15.30 -11.27
CA PRO A 106 -17.44 -16.30 -10.20
C PRO A 106 -16.33 -17.33 -10.42
N ILE A 107 -15.25 -17.21 -9.65
CA ILE A 107 -14.22 -18.25 -9.53
C ILE A 107 -14.82 -19.43 -8.75
N ARG A 108 -14.57 -20.65 -9.22
CA ARG A 108 -15.00 -21.84 -8.48
C ARG A 108 -14.09 -22.04 -7.27
N LEU A 109 -14.65 -22.31 -6.09
CA LEU A 109 -13.89 -22.41 -4.83
C LEU A 109 -12.84 -23.53 -4.83
N ASP A 110 -13.04 -24.57 -5.65
CA ASP A 110 -12.09 -25.68 -5.87
C ASP A 110 -10.86 -25.26 -6.71
N SER A 111 -10.97 -24.14 -7.42
CA SER A 111 -9.87 -23.53 -8.20
C SER A 111 -9.05 -22.55 -7.37
N VAL A 112 -9.45 -22.27 -6.13
CA VAL A 112 -8.74 -21.39 -5.18
C VAL A 112 -7.92 -22.24 -4.22
N VAL A 113 -6.61 -22.01 -4.20
CA VAL A 113 -5.67 -22.72 -3.33
C VAL A 113 -4.97 -21.76 -2.38
N ASP A 114 -4.62 -22.28 -1.20
CA ASP A 114 -3.81 -21.59 -0.20
C ASP A 114 -2.34 -21.56 -0.66
N VAL A 115 -1.78 -20.38 -0.91
CA VAL A 115 -0.42 -20.25 -1.45
C VAL A 115 0.66 -20.60 -0.44
N ARG A 116 0.37 -20.46 0.86
CA ARG A 116 1.30 -20.87 1.90
C ARG A 116 1.43 -22.38 1.96
N LYS A 117 0.30 -23.10 1.88
CA LYS A 117 0.30 -24.57 1.90
C LYS A 117 0.84 -25.18 0.60
N ASN A 118 0.50 -24.61 -0.55
CA ASN A 118 0.81 -25.22 -1.86
C ASN A 118 2.14 -24.73 -2.46
N TYR A 119 2.57 -23.50 -2.15
CA TYR A 119 3.75 -22.88 -2.78
C TYR A 119 4.78 -22.35 -1.77
N ASN A 120 4.51 -22.45 -0.47
CA ASN A 120 5.32 -21.89 0.61
C ASN A 120 5.55 -20.37 0.45
N LEU A 121 4.50 -19.66 0.02
CA LEU A 121 4.50 -18.22 -0.20
C LEU A 121 3.65 -17.49 0.83
N GLY A 122 4.04 -16.27 1.17
CA GLY A 122 3.29 -15.42 2.09
C GLY A 122 3.17 -15.97 3.51
N ASP A 123 2.62 -15.14 4.38
CA ASP A 123 2.06 -15.55 5.67
C ASP A 123 0.65 -16.10 5.49
N PHE A 124 -0.03 -15.53 4.49
CA PHE A 124 -1.34 -15.88 4.00
C PHE A 124 -1.43 -15.50 2.51
N GLY A 125 -2.37 -16.08 1.78
CA GLY A 125 -2.57 -15.74 0.38
C GLY A 125 -3.35 -16.80 -0.38
N LEU A 126 -3.78 -16.42 -1.58
CA LEU A 126 -4.64 -17.23 -2.42
C LEU A 126 -4.10 -17.22 -3.85
N ALA A 127 -4.19 -18.36 -4.52
CA ALA A 127 -3.93 -18.44 -5.95
C ALA A 127 -5.09 -19.15 -6.62
N TRP A 128 -5.39 -18.75 -7.85
CA TRP A 128 -6.40 -19.42 -8.64
C TRP A 128 -6.17 -19.23 -10.14
N ALA A 129 -6.79 -20.13 -10.90
CA ALA A 129 -6.80 -20.15 -12.34
C ALA A 129 -8.25 -20.07 -12.87
N TRP A 130 -8.44 -19.45 -14.02
CA TRP A 130 -9.74 -19.29 -14.68
C TRP A 130 -10.09 -20.56 -15.43
N LEU A 131 -9.07 -21.20 -15.99
CA LEU A 131 -9.11 -22.51 -16.62
C LEU A 131 -8.20 -23.45 -15.84
N LYS A 132 -8.52 -24.75 -15.83
CA LYS A 132 -7.73 -25.76 -15.11
C LYS A 132 -6.28 -25.73 -15.61
N GLY A 133 -5.32 -25.44 -14.72
CA GLY A 133 -3.91 -25.31 -15.09
C GLY A 133 -3.13 -24.45 -14.10
N THR A 134 -2.18 -23.68 -14.62
CA THR A 134 -1.35 -22.73 -13.87
C THR A 134 -2.20 -21.57 -13.34
N PRO A 135 -1.96 -21.07 -12.11
CA PRO A 135 -2.64 -19.88 -11.61
C PRO A 135 -2.48 -18.69 -12.56
N ASP A 136 -3.57 -17.95 -12.80
CA ASP A 136 -3.52 -16.67 -13.51
C ASP A 136 -3.45 -15.50 -12.51
N ILE A 137 -3.80 -15.74 -11.24
CA ILE A 137 -3.52 -14.79 -10.15
C ILE A 137 -2.91 -15.50 -8.94
N VAL A 138 -1.92 -14.84 -8.34
CA VAL A 138 -1.35 -15.14 -7.03
C VAL A 138 -1.43 -13.90 -6.17
N THR A 139 -2.08 -13.99 -5.03
CA THR A 139 -2.08 -12.95 -4.01
C THR A 139 -1.51 -13.47 -2.71
N LEU A 140 -0.81 -12.61 -1.99
CA LEU A 140 -0.30 -12.93 -0.66
C LEU A 140 -0.19 -11.71 0.23
N VAL A 141 -0.14 -11.99 1.53
CA VAL A 141 0.20 -11.04 2.57
C VAL A 141 1.49 -11.49 3.23
N ARG A 142 2.43 -10.57 3.37
CA ARG A 142 3.68 -10.74 4.12
C ARG A 142 3.80 -9.56 5.09
N ASN A 143 3.75 -9.81 6.39
CA ASN A 143 3.70 -8.76 7.42
C ASN A 143 2.58 -7.74 7.13
N ASN A 144 2.92 -6.48 6.83
CA ASN A 144 1.98 -5.42 6.46
C ASN A 144 1.94 -5.14 4.94
N VAL A 145 2.50 -6.01 4.11
CA VAL A 145 2.52 -5.87 2.66
C VAL A 145 1.53 -6.83 2.02
N PHE A 146 0.67 -6.29 1.16
CA PHE A 146 -0.14 -7.07 0.23
C PHE A 146 0.54 -7.09 -1.14
N LEU A 147 0.56 -8.28 -1.76
CA LEU A 147 1.03 -8.51 -3.12
C LEU A 147 -0.09 -9.17 -3.92
N ALA A 148 -0.32 -8.68 -5.13
CA ALA A 148 -1.04 -9.40 -6.18
C ALA A 148 -0.21 -9.44 -7.45
N VAL A 149 -0.09 -10.63 -8.03
CA VAL A 149 0.52 -10.87 -9.34
C VAL A 149 -0.56 -11.45 -10.24
N GLU A 150 -0.84 -10.78 -11.35
CA GLU A 150 -1.86 -11.17 -12.31
C GLU A 150 -1.21 -11.39 -13.68
N GLY A 151 -1.36 -12.58 -14.23
CA GLY A 151 -0.91 -12.95 -15.56
C GLY A 151 -2.11 -13.15 -16.48
N LEU A 152 -2.05 -12.57 -17.67
CA LEU A 152 -2.99 -12.87 -18.75
C LEU A 152 -2.21 -13.48 -19.91
N GLU A 153 -2.61 -14.68 -20.34
CA GLU A 153 -1.94 -15.44 -21.43
C GLU A 153 -0.43 -15.63 -21.20
N THR A 154 0.02 -15.63 -19.94
CA THR A 154 1.42 -15.81 -19.56
C THR A 154 1.77 -17.30 -19.46
N GLU A 155 2.81 -17.74 -20.17
CA GLU A 155 3.28 -19.13 -20.08
C GLU A 155 4.16 -19.39 -18.84
N MET A 156 4.79 -18.35 -18.28
CA MET A 156 5.58 -18.50 -17.06
C MET A 156 4.69 -18.61 -15.82
N PRO A 157 5.13 -19.34 -14.77
CA PRO A 157 4.38 -19.39 -13.53
C PRO A 157 4.52 -18.03 -12.84
N ILE A 158 3.45 -17.23 -12.82
CA ILE A 158 3.34 -16.04 -11.96
C ILE A 158 3.69 -16.33 -10.49
N VAL A 159 3.64 -17.60 -10.09
CA VAL A 159 4.13 -18.14 -8.82
C VAL A 159 5.63 -17.89 -8.62
N GLU A 160 6.46 -17.99 -9.66
CA GLU A 160 7.91 -17.71 -9.56
C GLU A 160 8.19 -16.21 -9.37
N ILE A 161 7.39 -15.36 -10.02
CA ILE A 161 7.45 -13.90 -9.82
C ILE A 161 7.04 -13.59 -8.37
N ALA A 162 5.91 -14.13 -7.91
CA ALA A 162 5.47 -13.98 -6.53
C ALA A 162 6.50 -14.51 -5.52
N ARG A 163 7.18 -15.63 -5.83
CA ARG A 163 8.27 -16.18 -5.01
C ARG A 163 9.48 -15.25 -4.93
N GLY A 164 9.90 -14.67 -6.06
CA GLY A 164 10.98 -13.70 -6.08
C GLY A 164 10.67 -12.50 -5.19
N ILE A 165 9.46 -11.95 -5.32
CA ILE A 165 9.01 -10.81 -4.51
C ILE A 165 8.89 -11.19 -3.02
N ASP A 166 8.27 -12.33 -2.70
CA ASP A 166 8.15 -12.82 -1.32
C ASP A 166 9.51 -13.08 -0.68
N GLY A 167 10.47 -13.61 -1.45
CA GLY A 167 11.86 -13.78 -1.03
C GLY A 167 12.55 -12.46 -0.70
N ILE A 168 12.34 -11.43 -1.52
CA ILE A 168 12.81 -10.07 -1.22
C ILE A 168 12.14 -9.56 0.06
N LEU A 169 10.80 -9.59 0.13
CA LEU A 169 10.02 -9.13 1.29
C LEU A 169 10.44 -9.79 2.61
N ASN A 170 10.83 -11.06 2.56
CA ASN A 170 11.28 -11.83 3.73
C ASN A 170 12.70 -11.47 4.19
N GLN A 171 13.51 -10.86 3.33
CA GLN A 171 14.86 -10.39 3.67
C GLN A 171 14.86 -8.95 4.18
N LEU A 172 13.78 -8.20 3.97
CA LEU A 172 13.69 -6.82 4.42
C LEU A 172 13.68 -6.76 5.96
N PRO A 173 14.38 -5.80 6.56
CA PRO A 173 14.32 -5.53 7.99
C PRO A 173 12.89 -5.20 8.41
N THR A 174 12.56 -5.69 9.60
CA THR A 174 11.26 -5.48 10.22
C THR A 174 11.38 -4.64 11.47
N VAL A 175 10.31 -3.92 11.81
CA VAL A 175 10.24 -2.99 12.95
C VAL A 175 8.88 -3.11 13.65
N ASP A 176 8.80 -2.81 14.94
CA ASP A 176 7.55 -3.00 15.68
C ASP A 176 6.49 -1.93 15.38
N GLU A 177 6.91 -0.72 15.02
CA GLU A 177 6.02 0.42 14.73
C GLU A 177 6.64 1.46 13.79
N TYR A 178 5.79 2.34 13.25
CA TYR A 178 6.25 3.50 12.49
C TYR A 178 6.97 4.51 13.39
N SER A 179 8.13 5.01 12.97
CA SER A 179 8.82 6.06 13.72
C SER A 179 8.01 7.36 13.67
N GLU A 180 7.58 7.82 14.84
CA GLU A 180 7.04 9.18 14.99
C GLU A 180 8.19 10.17 15.13
N GLU A 181 8.36 11.01 14.12
CA GLU A 181 9.36 12.08 14.10
C GLU A 181 8.84 13.27 14.91
N LYS A 182 9.17 13.30 16.21
CA LYS A 182 8.82 14.42 17.12
C LYS A 182 9.53 15.72 16.76
N GLU A 183 10.71 15.63 16.14
CA GLU A 183 11.52 16.76 15.63
C GLU A 183 11.41 16.90 14.09
N GLY A 184 10.34 16.35 13.50
CA GLY A 184 10.13 16.32 12.07
C GLY A 184 9.62 17.62 11.45
N VAL A 185 9.07 17.52 10.24
CA VAL A 185 8.61 18.65 9.41
C VAL A 185 7.66 19.63 10.12
N PHE A 186 6.82 19.16 11.03
CA PHE A 186 5.88 20.03 11.75
C PHE A 186 6.43 20.61 13.07
N HIS A 187 7.60 20.17 13.51
CA HIS A 187 8.18 20.57 14.81
C HIS A 187 8.42 22.09 14.90
N GLU A 188 8.88 22.71 13.80
CA GLU A 188 9.10 24.16 13.76
C GLU A 188 7.79 24.94 13.97
N ILE A 189 6.66 24.44 13.46
CA ILE A 189 5.35 25.08 13.62
C ILE A 189 4.85 24.89 15.06
N GLN A 190 5.02 23.67 15.60
CA GLN A 190 4.59 23.30 16.96
C GLN A 190 5.39 24.02 18.04
N SER A 191 6.68 24.27 17.81
CA SER A 191 7.53 25.02 18.75
C SER A 191 7.19 26.51 18.78
N LYS A 192 6.66 27.07 17.68
CA LYS A 192 6.28 28.48 17.56
C LYS A 192 4.83 28.77 17.97
N THR A 193 3.98 27.75 18.05
CA THR A 193 2.53 27.93 18.20
C THR A 193 1.95 27.00 19.25
N PRO A 194 1.02 27.45 20.10
CA PRO A 194 0.31 26.57 21.02
C PRO A 194 -0.37 25.43 20.26
N THR A 195 -0.31 24.21 20.81
CA THR A 195 -1.00 23.04 20.27
C THR A 195 -2.30 22.80 21.06
N PRO A 196 -3.46 22.59 20.40
CA PRO A 196 -3.67 22.60 18.95
C PRO A 196 -3.60 24.01 18.36
N ILE A 197 -3.07 24.11 17.13
CA ILE A 197 -2.96 25.38 16.40
C ILE A 197 -4.36 25.81 15.98
N LYS A 198 -4.81 26.98 16.44
CA LYS A 198 -6.13 27.53 16.09
C LYS A 198 -6.09 28.25 14.75
N ILE A 199 -6.98 27.88 13.84
CA ILE A 199 -7.07 28.43 12.47
C ILE A 199 -8.54 28.71 12.17
N PRO A 200 -8.93 29.92 11.74
CA PRO A 200 -10.31 30.15 11.30
C PRO A 200 -10.70 29.31 10.09
N ALA A 201 -11.98 28.94 9.98
CA ALA A 201 -12.49 28.25 8.80
C ALA A 201 -12.18 29.00 7.50
N GLY A 202 -11.68 28.28 6.49
CA GLY A 202 -11.29 28.84 5.19
C GLY A 202 -9.92 29.54 5.14
N GLU A 203 -9.30 29.78 6.30
CA GLU A 203 -7.97 30.41 6.37
C GLU A 203 -6.83 29.43 6.07
N VAL A 204 -5.63 30.00 5.90
CA VAL A 204 -4.43 29.25 5.50
C VAL A 204 -3.40 29.23 6.62
N LEU A 205 -2.87 28.04 6.91
CA LEU A 205 -1.70 27.85 7.76
C LEU A 205 -0.49 27.50 6.89
N ALA A 206 0.57 28.29 6.99
CA ALA A 206 1.85 27.95 6.38
C ALA A 206 2.45 26.73 7.07
N ILE A 207 2.72 25.67 6.30
CA ILE A 207 3.40 24.46 6.78
C ILE A 207 4.93 24.62 6.72
N GLY A 208 5.41 25.47 5.80
CA GLY A 208 6.83 25.70 5.60
C GLY A 208 7.38 24.89 4.42
N THR A 209 8.67 24.57 4.49
CA THR A 209 9.39 23.86 3.44
C THR A 209 9.56 22.40 3.81
N ILE A 210 8.98 21.49 3.03
CA ILE A 210 9.20 20.05 3.19
C ILE A 210 10.49 19.66 2.45
N PRO A 211 11.38 18.85 3.07
CA PRO A 211 12.60 18.40 2.42
C PRO A 211 12.34 17.83 1.03
N LYS A 212 13.15 18.24 0.04
CA LYS A 212 13.12 17.62 -1.30
C LYS A 212 13.55 16.17 -1.18
N ILE A 213 12.58 15.27 -1.20
CA ILE A 213 12.84 13.87 -1.40
C ILE A 213 13.34 13.69 -2.84
N LYS A 214 14.45 12.96 -3.02
CA LYS A 214 14.98 12.67 -4.35
C LYS A 214 13.85 12.09 -5.21
N LYS A 215 13.59 12.71 -6.36
CA LYS A 215 12.43 12.41 -7.23
C LYS A 215 12.30 10.93 -7.61
N ASP A 216 13.39 10.18 -7.54
CA ASP A 216 13.47 8.82 -8.04
C ASP A 216 13.40 7.74 -6.94
N VAL A 217 13.40 8.11 -5.65
CA VAL A 217 13.54 7.12 -4.54
C VAL A 217 12.62 7.40 -3.33
N GLY A 218 11.64 8.31 -3.43
CA GLY A 218 10.78 8.57 -2.28
C GLY A 218 9.44 9.23 -2.56
N PHE A 219 8.56 9.21 -1.56
CA PHE A 219 7.20 9.75 -1.64
C PHE A 219 6.92 10.71 -0.49
N THR A 220 5.97 11.61 -0.72
CA THR A 220 5.36 12.41 0.35
C THR A 220 3.85 12.43 0.15
N PHE A 221 3.12 12.02 1.19
CA PHE A 221 1.68 12.08 1.23
C PHE A 221 1.20 12.88 2.43
N PHE A 222 0.11 13.61 2.21
CA PHE A 222 -0.60 14.33 3.26
C PHE A 222 -1.99 13.74 3.42
N LEU A 223 -2.36 13.49 4.67
CA LEU A 223 -3.69 13.11 5.09
C LEU A 223 -4.21 14.20 5.99
N THR A 224 -5.38 14.72 5.68
CA THR A 224 -6.07 15.68 6.53
C THR A 224 -7.46 15.16 6.82
N THR A 225 -7.89 15.29 8.08
CA THR A 225 -9.28 14.98 8.48
C THR A 225 -10.27 16.04 7.99
N SER A 226 -9.80 17.25 7.70
CA SER A 226 -10.55 18.37 7.10
C SER A 226 -9.60 19.26 6.30
N GLY A 227 -10.11 20.02 5.33
CA GLY A 227 -9.31 20.94 4.53
C GLY A 227 -8.40 20.26 3.50
N SER A 228 -7.39 20.98 3.00
CA SER A 228 -6.47 20.48 1.96
C SER A 228 -5.05 20.98 2.15
N ILE A 229 -4.08 20.21 1.67
CA ILE A 229 -2.67 20.62 1.63
C ILE A 229 -2.27 20.86 0.19
N ASN A 230 -1.66 22.01 -0.05
CA ASN A 230 -1.36 22.50 -1.37
C ASN A 230 0.07 23.04 -1.42
N ARG A 231 0.67 23.01 -2.61
CA ARG A 231 1.93 23.70 -2.89
C ARG A 231 1.64 25.12 -3.35
N ASP A 232 2.53 26.04 -2.99
CA ASP A 232 2.52 27.38 -3.57
C ASP A 232 2.88 27.30 -5.06
N ILE A 233 2.04 27.88 -5.90
CA ILE A 233 2.20 27.88 -7.37
C ILE A 233 3.46 28.65 -7.77
N THR A 234 3.81 29.70 -7.00
CA THR A 234 4.97 30.56 -7.25
C THR A 234 6.24 30.03 -6.58
N ASN A 235 6.11 29.23 -5.53
CA ASN A 235 7.22 28.58 -4.84
C ASN A 235 6.88 27.13 -4.49
N PRO A 236 7.14 26.16 -5.38
CA PRO A 236 6.77 24.76 -5.19
C PRO A 236 7.38 24.07 -3.96
N ASP A 237 8.39 24.69 -3.34
CA ASP A 237 9.04 24.19 -2.13
C ASP A 237 8.27 24.58 -0.86
N LYS A 238 7.36 25.57 -0.95
CA LYS A 238 6.49 26.00 0.15
C LYS A 238 5.15 25.29 0.10
N TRP A 239 4.70 24.83 1.26
CA TRP A 239 3.43 24.15 1.44
C TRP A 239 2.54 24.89 2.43
N TYR A 240 1.25 24.78 2.21
CA TYR A 240 0.24 25.35 3.09
C TYR A 240 -0.95 24.41 3.26
N TYR A 241 -1.51 24.47 4.46
CA TYR A 241 -2.78 23.88 4.79
C TYR A 241 -3.88 24.94 4.63
N ARG A 242 -4.93 24.62 3.87
CA ARG A 242 -6.16 25.42 3.83
C ARG A 242 -7.21 24.74 4.70
N ALA A 243 -7.65 25.44 5.74
CA ALA A 243 -8.68 24.95 6.65
C ALA A 243 -9.99 24.66 5.92
N GLY A 244 -10.61 23.55 6.27
CA GLY A 244 -11.97 23.24 5.84
C GLY A 244 -13.00 24.13 6.55
N MET A 245 -14.27 23.89 6.25
CA MET A 245 -15.39 24.56 6.90
C MET A 245 -15.83 23.87 8.20
N ASP A 246 -15.49 22.60 8.35
CA ASP A 246 -15.83 21.82 9.53
C ASP A 246 -14.98 22.30 10.71
N LYS A 247 -15.66 22.68 11.80
CA LYS A 247 -15.02 23.19 13.01
C LYS A 247 -14.66 22.06 13.96
N GLY A 248 -13.67 22.31 14.81
CA GLY A 248 -13.23 21.36 15.84
C GLY A 248 -11.79 20.89 15.64
N GLU A 249 -11.42 19.85 16.36
CA GLU A 249 -10.08 19.28 16.32
C GLU A 249 -9.87 18.43 15.07
N HIS A 250 -8.75 18.68 14.41
CA HIS A 250 -8.36 17.98 13.20
C HIS A 250 -6.88 17.65 13.24
N THR A 251 -6.50 16.62 12.49
CA THR A 251 -5.12 16.19 12.39
C THR A 251 -4.69 16.22 10.94
N ILE A 252 -3.54 16.84 10.73
CA ILE A 252 -2.76 16.71 9.51
C ILE A 252 -1.69 15.65 9.79
N THR A 253 -1.69 14.57 9.02
CA THR A 253 -0.66 13.55 9.07
C THR A 253 0.16 13.64 7.79
N MET A 254 1.47 13.80 7.93
CA MET A 254 2.43 13.69 6.85
C MET A 254 3.09 12.32 6.92
N LEU A 255 3.14 11.65 5.77
CA LEU A 255 3.82 10.38 5.57
C LEU A 255 4.87 10.57 4.49
N TRP A 256 6.10 10.19 4.74
CA TRP A 256 7.14 10.27 3.72
C TRP A 256 8.18 9.18 3.85
N GLY A 257 8.71 8.73 2.73
CA GLY A 257 9.83 7.80 2.66
C GLY A 257 11.04 8.46 2.02
N ASP A 258 12.20 8.32 2.63
CA ASP A 258 13.51 8.49 2.00
C ASP A 258 14.08 7.12 1.60
N ALA A 259 15.31 7.07 1.06
CA ALA A 259 16.00 5.82 0.79
C ALA A 259 16.28 5.08 2.13
N GLY A 260 15.31 4.33 2.67
CA GLY A 260 15.35 3.83 4.05
C GLY A 260 14.17 2.95 4.49
N ILE A 261 14.26 2.50 5.75
CA ILE A 261 13.58 1.32 6.36
C ILE A 261 12.21 1.66 6.99
N LEU A 262 11.55 2.80 6.74
CA LEU A 262 10.09 2.95 6.95
C LEU A 262 9.61 4.33 6.46
N PRO A 263 8.32 4.50 6.12
CA PRO A 263 7.69 5.82 6.05
C PRO A 263 7.76 6.50 7.42
N LYS A 264 8.42 7.65 7.49
CA LYS A 264 8.35 8.55 8.63
C LYS A 264 6.96 9.15 8.71
N LYS A 265 6.47 9.30 9.93
CA LYS A 265 5.17 9.89 10.23
C LYS A 265 5.36 11.14 11.10
N ALA A 266 4.73 12.23 10.71
CA ALA A 266 4.62 13.43 11.53
C ALA A 266 3.16 13.85 11.58
N GLN A 267 2.71 14.33 12.74
CA GLN A 267 1.34 14.79 12.95
C GLN A 267 1.31 16.21 13.47
N LEU A 268 0.37 16.99 12.96
CA LEU A 268 0.08 18.33 13.40
C LEU A 268 -1.40 18.39 13.77
N ASN A 269 -1.65 18.68 15.06
CA ASN A 269 -2.99 18.89 15.58
C ASN A 269 -3.38 20.35 15.44
N ILE A 270 -4.53 20.59 14.83
CA ILE A 270 -5.09 21.90 14.58
C ILE A 270 -6.52 21.96 15.13
N ALA A 271 -7.01 23.16 15.41
CA ALA A 271 -8.39 23.41 15.78
C ALA A 271 -8.98 24.45 14.83
N ILE A 272 -9.97 24.04 14.03
CA ILE A 272 -10.68 24.96 13.14
C ILE A 272 -11.75 25.71 13.96
N THR A 273 -11.67 27.04 13.96
CA THR A 273 -12.55 27.94 14.73
C THR A 273 -13.59 28.65 13.88
#